data_AF-A0A525PKH7-F1
#
_entry.id   AF-A0A525PKH7-F1
#
_cell.length_a   1.000
_cell.length_b   1.000
_cell.length_c   1.000
_cell.angle_alpha   90.00
_cell.angle_beta   90.00
_cell.angle_gamma   90.00
#
_symmetry.space_group_name_H-M   'P 1'
#
loop_
_entity.id
_entity.type
_entity.pdbx_description
1 polymer ?
#
loop_
_entity_poly.entity_id
_entity_poly.type
_entity_poly.pdbx_seq_one_letter_code
_entity_poly.pdbx_strand_id
1 'polypeptide(L)'
;MPRRSVSFSDPSLQPLMLIAVFGAVLIIGALAALVVQLFVSIRNRKVLAVPLGDPWNGRTLEWATSSPPPEYNFAIIPTVTSRDMFALDKAHGTAFEASQNYKDIVLPKNTAIGMIVSIGGTGLGLALVWQIWWLALVCVTGMLIALIGDTFRKDVHRVIPAADVAREHKEWLKKIADAKPANRLEEATPHNTGFAAQEDAQ
;
A
#
# COMPACT_ATOMS: atom_id res chain seq x y z
N MET A 1 43.26 -0.43 -0.40
CA MET A 1 42.62 0.91 -0.47
C MET A 1 41.72 1.11 0.75
N PRO A 2 41.96 2.11 1.62
CA PRO A 2 41.07 2.44 2.72
C PRO A 2 39.68 2.91 2.25
N ARG A 3 38.66 2.81 3.12
CA ARG A 3 37.31 3.32 2.82
C ARG A 3 37.35 4.85 2.68
N ARG A 4 36.52 5.41 1.78
CA ARG A 4 36.43 6.86 1.48
C ARG A 4 37.68 7.46 0.83
N SER A 5 38.53 6.63 0.23
CA SER A 5 39.60 7.11 -0.65
C SER A 5 39.04 7.49 -2.02
N VAL A 6 39.37 8.70 -2.49
CA VAL A 6 38.92 9.22 -3.81
C VAL A 6 39.77 8.69 -4.97
N SER A 7 41.00 8.26 -4.69
CA SER A 7 41.94 7.71 -5.67
C SER A 7 42.76 6.57 -5.06
N PHE A 8 43.39 5.79 -5.93
CA PHE A 8 44.34 4.75 -5.57
C PHE A 8 45.55 4.86 -6.51
N SER A 9 46.75 4.64 -5.98
CA SER A 9 48.01 4.74 -6.73
C SER A 9 48.61 3.37 -7.07
N ASP A 10 48.14 2.30 -6.41
CA ASP A 10 48.61 0.93 -6.62
C ASP A 10 47.94 0.33 -7.88
N PRO A 11 48.70 0.04 -8.96
CA PRO A 11 48.15 -0.51 -10.20
C PRO A 11 47.56 -1.92 -10.04
N SER A 12 47.97 -2.69 -9.03
CA SER A 12 47.49 -4.06 -8.80
C SER A 12 45.99 -4.14 -8.50
N LEU A 13 45.40 -3.03 -8.02
CA LEU A 13 43.98 -2.94 -7.69
C LEU A 13 43.10 -2.60 -8.89
N GLN A 14 43.68 -2.16 -10.01
CA GLN A 14 42.92 -1.72 -11.19
C GLN A 14 41.96 -2.78 -11.75
N PRO A 15 42.33 -4.08 -11.86
CA PRO A 15 41.41 -5.11 -12.33
C PRO A 15 40.20 -5.29 -11.40
N LEU A 16 40.42 -5.25 -10.08
CA LEU A 16 39.35 -5.37 -9.08
C LEU A 16 38.39 -4.17 -9.15
N MET A 17 38.92 -2.97 -9.40
CA MET A 17 38.12 -1.76 -9.57
C MET A 17 37.27 -1.82 -10.84
N LEU A 18 37.79 -2.38 -11.94
CA LEU A 18 37.00 -2.60 -13.17
C LEU A 18 35.85 -3.58 -12.94
N ILE A 19 36.10 -4.68 -12.20
CA ILE A 19 35.04 -5.63 -11.82
C ILE A 19 33.98 -4.94 -10.96
N ALA A 20 34.39 -4.10 -10.00
CA ALA A 20 33.46 -3.35 -9.16
C ALA A 20 32.60 -2.37 -9.98
N VAL A 21 33.19 -1.65 -10.94
CA VAL A 21 32.46 -0.76 -11.86
C VAL A 21 31.48 -1.55 -12.71
N PHE A 22 31.88 -2.72 -13.23
CA PHE A 22 30.98 -3.59 -13.97
C PHE A 22 29.78 -4.03 -13.12
N GLY A 23 30.02 -4.43 -11.86
CA GLY A 23 28.94 -4.71 -10.91
C GLY A 23 28.00 -3.52 -10.69
N ALA A 24 28.54 -2.30 -10.58
CA ALA A 24 27.73 -1.08 -10.47
C ALA A 24 26.86 -0.84 -11.71
N VAL A 25 27.39 -1.07 -12.92
CA VAL A 25 26.63 -0.98 -14.17
C VAL A 25 25.49 -2.00 -14.21
N LEU A 26 25.71 -3.24 -13.73
CA LEU A 26 24.65 -4.24 -13.63
C LEU A 26 23.52 -3.80 -12.69
N ILE A 27 23.85 -3.19 -11.54
CA ILE A 27 22.85 -2.66 -10.60
C ILE A 27 22.03 -1.53 -11.25
N ILE A 28 22.68 -0.64 -12.01
CA ILE A 28 21.99 0.41 -12.77
C ILE A 28 21.04 -0.21 -13.80
N GLY A 29 21.47 -1.27 -14.50
CA GLY A 29 20.62 -2.02 -15.43
C GLY A 29 19.40 -2.64 -14.74
N ALA A 30 19.57 -3.22 -13.56
CA ALA A 30 18.47 -3.76 -12.77
C ALA A 30 17.47 -2.68 -12.32
N LEU A 31 17.97 -1.51 -11.90
CA LEU A 31 17.11 -0.36 -11.57
C LEU A 31 16.33 0.14 -12.79
N ALA A 32 16.96 0.20 -13.96
CA ALA A 32 16.28 0.58 -15.20
C ALA A 32 15.17 -0.43 -15.55
N ALA A 33 15.42 -1.74 -15.40
CA ALA A 33 14.41 -2.77 -15.60
C ALA A 33 13.22 -2.61 -14.64
N LEU A 34 13.47 -2.26 -13.37
CA LEU A 34 12.40 -1.97 -12.39
C LEU A 34 11.55 -0.77 -12.82
N VAL A 35 12.17 0.31 -13.31
CA VAL A 35 11.44 1.49 -13.81
C VAL A 35 10.57 1.12 -15.02
N VAL A 36 11.11 0.34 -15.96
CA VAL A 36 10.34 -0.17 -17.11
C VAL A 36 9.17 -1.03 -16.66
N GLN A 37 9.38 -1.91 -15.67
CA GLN A 37 8.33 -2.75 -15.10
C GLN A 37 7.19 -1.92 -14.50
N LEU A 38 7.51 -0.91 -13.69
CA LEU A 38 6.50 -0.01 -13.12
C LEU A 38 5.76 0.77 -14.21
N PHE A 39 6.48 1.29 -15.21
CA PHE A 39 5.87 2.02 -16.32
C PHE A 39 4.88 1.16 -17.12
N VAL A 40 5.28 -0.06 -17.50
CA VAL A 40 4.43 -0.99 -18.25
C VAL A 40 3.22 -1.43 -17.40
N SER A 41 3.43 -1.67 -16.10
CA SER A 41 2.35 -2.03 -15.17
C SER A 41 1.30 -0.92 -15.06
N ILE A 42 1.72 0.34 -14.86
CA ILE A 42 0.80 1.49 -14.76
C ILE A 42 0.07 1.71 -16.08
N ARG A 43 0.78 1.61 -17.22
CA ARG A 43 0.19 1.75 -18.56
C ARG A 43 -0.92 0.71 -18.80
N ASN A 44 -0.70 -0.54 -18.38
CA ASN A 44 -1.61 -1.66 -18.62
C ASN A 44 -2.58 -1.95 -17.45
N ARG A 45 -2.62 -1.08 -16.43
CA ARG A 45 -3.36 -1.31 -15.17
C ARG A 45 -4.83 -1.70 -15.32
N LYS A 46 -5.51 -1.24 -16.38
CA LYS A 46 -6.93 -1.55 -16.63
C LYS A 46 -7.12 -2.99 -17.12
N VAL A 47 -6.17 -3.51 -17.89
CA VAL A 47 -6.21 -4.87 -18.45
C VAL A 47 -5.76 -5.90 -17.43
N LEU A 48 -4.85 -5.51 -16.52
CA LEU A 48 -4.29 -6.36 -15.47
C LEU A 48 -4.96 -6.15 -14.10
N ALA A 49 -6.14 -5.54 -14.07
CA ALA A 49 -6.84 -5.26 -12.82
C ALA A 49 -7.43 -6.56 -12.24
N VAL A 50 -7.30 -6.72 -10.92
CA VAL A 50 -7.76 -7.89 -10.15
C VAL A 50 -8.87 -7.49 -9.17
N PRO A 51 -10.03 -7.00 -9.65
CA PRO A 51 -11.02 -6.31 -8.82
C PRO A 51 -11.57 -7.12 -7.64
N LEU A 52 -11.50 -8.45 -7.72
CA LEU A 52 -12.05 -9.35 -6.71
C LEU A 52 -11.14 -9.50 -5.49
N GLY A 53 -9.84 -9.23 -5.62
CA GLY A 53 -8.93 -9.13 -4.47
C GLY A 53 -7.80 -10.16 -4.43
N ASP A 54 -8.08 -11.43 -4.73
CA ASP A 54 -7.16 -12.57 -4.52
C ASP A 54 -6.68 -13.22 -5.82
N PRO A 55 -5.64 -12.68 -6.47
CA PRO A 55 -5.07 -13.26 -7.69
C PRO A 55 -4.14 -14.46 -7.45
N TRP A 56 -3.76 -14.77 -6.21
CA TRP A 56 -2.68 -15.73 -5.89
C TRP A 56 -3.09 -16.86 -4.95
N ASN A 57 -4.38 -17.03 -4.68
CA ASN A 57 -4.87 -17.91 -3.61
C ASN A 57 -4.23 -17.59 -2.25
N GLY A 58 -4.17 -16.31 -1.91
CA GLY A 58 -3.59 -15.78 -0.68
C GLY A 58 -4.26 -16.35 0.57
N ARG A 59 -3.51 -16.41 1.68
CA ARG A 59 -3.95 -17.13 2.90
C ARG A 59 -4.51 -16.24 4.00
N THR A 60 -4.16 -14.97 3.94
CA THR A 60 -4.33 -13.97 4.98
C THR A 60 -5.43 -12.97 4.60
N LEU A 61 -5.91 -12.18 5.58
CA LEU A 61 -7.12 -11.35 5.42
C LEU A 61 -6.99 -10.19 4.43
N GLU A 62 -5.78 -9.76 4.06
CA GLU A 62 -5.60 -8.73 3.03
C GLU A 62 -6.09 -9.18 1.65
N TRP A 63 -6.24 -10.49 1.44
CA TRP A 63 -6.79 -11.08 0.22
C TRP A 63 -8.32 -11.28 0.30
N ALA A 64 -8.93 -11.01 1.45
CA ALA A 64 -10.36 -11.16 1.70
C ALA A 64 -11.17 -9.87 1.40
N THR A 65 -10.57 -8.91 0.70
CA THR A 65 -11.19 -7.63 0.34
C THR A 65 -11.05 -7.37 -1.16
N SER A 66 -11.90 -6.50 -1.72
CA SER A 66 -11.78 -6.04 -3.11
C SER A 66 -10.43 -5.36 -3.38
N SER A 67 -10.07 -5.26 -4.67
CA SER A 67 -8.94 -4.45 -5.12
C SER A 67 -9.40 -3.33 -6.07
N PRO A 68 -9.27 -2.04 -5.71
CA PRO A 68 -8.71 -1.55 -4.44
C PRO A 68 -9.61 -1.89 -3.24
N PRO A 69 -9.05 -1.96 -2.02
CA PRO A 69 -9.83 -2.08 -0.80
C PRO A 69 -10.75 -0.86 -0.61
N PRO A 70 -11.95 -1.04 -0.04
CA PRO A 70 -12.80 0.07 0.33
C PRO A 70 -12.15 0.88 1.46
N GLU A 71 -12.56 2.15 1.64
CA GLU A 71 -11.94 3.05 2.63
C GLU A 71 -12.08 2.59 4.09
N TYR A 72 -13.00 1.67 4.35
CA TYR A 72 -13.22 1.02 5.65
C TYR A 72 -12.55 -0.35 5.78
N ASN A 73 -11.81 -0.82 4.75
CA ASN A 73 -11.22 -2.15 4.61
C ASN A 73 -12.26 -3.29 4.64
N PHE A 74 -12.82 -3.62 5.81
CA PHE A 74 -13.77 -4.71 5.98
C PHE A 74 -15.16 -4.17 6.32
N ALA A 75 -16.17 -4.59 5.56
CA ALA A 75 -17.56 -4.22 5.85
C ALA A 75 -18.04 -4.78 7.21
N ILE A 76 -17.45 -5.91 7.62
CA ILE A 76 -17.73 -6.62 8.86
C ILE A 76 -16.39 -7.06 9.42
N ILE A 77 -16.16 -6.83 10.70
CA ILE A 77 -14.91 -7.22 11.35
C ILE A 77 -14.80 -8.75 11.34
N PRO A 78 -13.77 -9.34 10.69
CA PRO A 78 -13.59 -10.78 10.65
C PRO A 78 -13.25 -11.31 12.05
N THR A 79 -13.79 -12.47 12.40
CA THR A 79 -13.47 -13.14 13.68
C THR A 79 -12.28 -14.06 13.44
N VAL A 80 -11.11 -13.76 14.02
CA VAL A 80 -9.88 -14.53 13.74
C VAL A 80 -9.70 -15.64 14.77
N THR A 81 -9.75 -16.90 14.31
CA THR A 81 -9.54 -18.11 15.14
C THR A 81 -8.29 -18.89 14.76
N SER A 82 -7.69 -18.59 13.60
CA SER A 82 -6.49 -19.23 13.07
C SER A 82 -5.52 -18.20 12.48
N ARG A 83 -4.24 -18.60 12.34
CA ARG A 83 -3.21 -17.78 11.70
C ARG A 83 -3.55 -17.44 10.24
N ASP A 84 -4.10 -18.41 9.52
CA ASP A 84 -4.45 -18.29 8.11
C ASP A 84 -5.99 -18.30 7.96
N MET A 85 -6.64 -17.31 8.56
CA MET A 85 -8.10 -17.25 8.65
C MET A 85 -8.78 -17.33 7.29
N PHE A 86 -8.30 -16.55 6.31
CA PHE A 86 -8.93 -16.51 4.99
C PHE A 86 -8.77 -17.84 4.22
N ALA A 87 -7.62 -18.52 4.35
CA ALA A 87 -7.46 -19.85 3.78
C ALA A 87 -8.45 -20.86 4.39
N LEU A 88 -8.66 -20.80 5.71
CA LEU A 88 -9.61 -21.65 6.42
C LEU A 88 -11.05 -21.36 5.97
N ASP A 89 -11.43 -20.08 5.88
CA ASP A 89 -12.76 -19.67 5.45
C ASP A 89 -13.03 -20.10 4.00
N LYS A 90 -12.01 -20.03 3.13
CA LYS A 90 -12.10 -20.55 1.76
C LYS A 90 -12.30 -22.07 1.77
N ALA A 91 -11.52 -22.82 2.56
CA ALA A 91 -11.64 -24.29 2.65
C ALA A 91 -13.01 -24.73 3.17
N HIS A 92 -13.62 -23.94 4.05
CA HIS A 92 -14.97 -24.18 4.56
C HIS A 92 -16.08 -23.61 3.66
N GLY A 93 -15.76 -22.90 2.58
CA GLY A 93 -16.74 -22.26 1.70
C GLY A 93 -17.45 -21.04 2.30
N THR A 94 -16.92 -20.48 3.40
CA THR A 94 -17.53 -19.36 4.16
C THR A 94 -16.89 -18.00 3.88
N ALA A 95 -15.82 -17.96 3.06
CA ALA A 95 -15.03 -16.75 2.79
C ALA A 95 -15.81 -15.57 2.20
N PHE A 96 -16.90 -15.81 1.47
CA PHE A 96 -17.65 -14.79 0.72
C PHE A 96 -19.13 -14.74 1.11
N GLU A 97 -19.44 -15.01 2.38
CA GLU A 97 -20.82 -14.97 2.86
C GLU A 97 -21.36 -13.54 3.01
N ALA A 98 -22.55 -13.30 2.46
CA ALA A 98 -23.25 -12.04 2.63
C ALA A 98 -23.86 -11.97 4.03
N SER A 99 -23.41 -11.02 4.85
CA SER A 99 -24.11 -10.71 6.10
C SER A 99 -25.37 -9.90 5.85
N GLN A 100 -26.35 -10.06 6.74
CA GLN A 100 -27.57 -9.26 6.77
C GLN A 100 -27.44 -8.03 7.68
N ASN A 101 -26.43 -7.99 8.56
CA ASN A 101 -26.31 -7.01 9.64
C ASN A 101 -25.17 -6.02 9.40
N TYR A 102 -25.33 -5.12 8.43
CA TYR A 102 -24.42 -4.00 8.22
C TYR A 102 -24.62 -2.91 9.27
N LYS A 103 -23.53 -2.26 9.67
CA LYS A 103 -23.54 -1.16 10.64
C LYS A 103 -22.88 0.07 10.04
N ASP A 104 -23.24 1.23 10.56
CA ASP A 104 -22.59 2.48 10.22
C ASP A 104 -21.11 2.41 10.64
N ILE A 105 -20.21 2.81 9.73
CA ILE A 105 -18.77 2.78 9.96
C ILE A 105 -18.28 4.21 10.17
N VAL A 106 -17.68 4.46 11.33
CA VAL A 106 -17.12 5.76 11.69
C VAL A 106 -15.64 5.80 11.29
N LEU A 107 -15.28 6.74 10.40
CA LEU A 107 -13.90 6.94 9.93
C LEU A 107 -13.37 8.33 10.34
N PRO A 108 -12.05 8.48 10.53
CA PRO A 108 -11.45 9.78 10.71
C PRO A 108 -11.53 10.62 9.43
N LYS A 109 -11.68 11.94 9.59
CA LYS A 109 -11.57 12.92 8.50
C LYS A 109 -10.11 13.26 8.24
N ASN A 110 -9.80 13.61 6.99
CA ASN A 110 -8.47 14.10 6.62
C ASN A 110 -8.10 15.37 7.41
N THR A 111 -6.82 15.54 7.70
CA THR A 111 -6.28 16.72 8.38
C THR A 111 -5.04 17.24 7.67
N ALA A 112 -4.90 18.57 7.60
CA ALA A 112 -3.73 19.23 7.03
C ALA A 112 -2.58 19.39 8.04
N ILE A 113 -2.80 19.10 9.33
CA ILE A 113 -1.83 19.36 10.40
C ILE A 113 -0.51 18.64 10.17
N GLY A 114 -0.55 17.37 9.72
CA GLY A 114 0.65 16.63 9.39
C GLY A 114 1.50 17.31 8.31
N MET A 115 0.86 17.88 7.28
CA MET A 115 1.54 18.64 6.24
C MET A 115 2.12 19.96 6.77
N ILE A 116 1.36 20.69 7.59
CA ILE A 116 1.81 21.95 8.21
C ILE A 116 3.04 21.71 9.08
N VAL A 117 3.03 20.67 9.92
CA VAL A 117 4.17 20.31 10.77
C VAL A 117 5.34 19.84 9.94
N SER A 118 5.12 19.10 8.85
CA SER A 118 6.21 18.64 7.97
C SER A 118 6.91 19.80 7.26
N ILE A 119 6.13 20.73 6.71
CA ILE A 119 6.66 21.95 6.06
C ILE A 119 7.34 22.85 7.10
N GLY A 120 6.71 23.07 8.26
CA GLY A 120 7.27 23.84 9.36
C GLY A 120 8.57 23.24 9.90
N GLY A 121 8.63 21.91 10.06
CA GLY A 121 9.82 21.19 10.51
C GLY A 121 10.95 21.25 9.49
N THR A 122 10.63 21.15 8.20
CA THR A 122 11.59 21.33 7.11
C THR A 122 12.14 22.75 7.09
N GLY A 123 11.27 23.75 7.20
CA GLY A 123 11.66 25.17 7.29
C GLY A 123 12.49 25.47 8.53
N LEU A 124 12.15 24.89 9.67
CA LEU A 124 12.92 24.99 10.91
C LEU A 124 14.31 24.39 10.75
N GLY A 125 14.42 23.19 10.18
CA GLY A 125 15.70 22.53 9.90
C GLY A 125 16.61 23.41 9.02
N LEU A 126 16.05 23.95 7.93
CA LEU A 126 16.76 24.91 7.07
C LEU A 126 17.20 26.15 7.87
N ALA A 127 16.31 26.75 8.66
CA ALA A 127 16.58 27.95 9.42
C ALA A 127 17.72 27.75 10.44
N LEU A 128 17.73 26.63 11.17
CA LEU A 128 18.77 26.31 12.14
C LEU A 128 20.12 26.02 11.46
N VAL A 129 20.12 25.31 10.33
CA VAL A 129 21.37 25.04 9.56
C VAL A 129 22.01 26.35 9.09
N TRP A 130 21.20 27.31 8.61
CA TRP A 130 21.67 28.58 8.06
C TRP A 130 21.66 29.75 9.06
N GLN A 131 21.43 29.47 10.36
CA GLN A 131 21.41 30.48 11.42
C GLN A 131 20.39 31.62 11.21
N ILE A 132 19.26 31.32 10.54
CA ILE A 132 18.18 32.27 10.25
C ILE A 132 17.17 32.26 11.42
N TRP A 133 17.53 32.94 12.52
CA TRP A 133 16.78 32.86 13.78
C TRP A 133 15.33 33.35 13.71
N TRP A 134 15.04 34.39 12.92
CA TRP A 134 13.67 34.88 12.76
C TRP A 134 12.77 33.83 12.09
N LEU A 135 13.30 33.11 11.10
CA LEU A 135 12.58 32.04 10.41
C LEU A 135 12.38 30.84 11.34
N ALA A 136 13.40 30.50 12.14
CA ALA A 136 13.30 29.44 13.14
C ALA A 136 12.17 29.73 14.14
N LEU A 137 12.09 30.98 14.64
CA LEU A 137 11.03 31.42 15.53
C LEU A 137 9.64 31.34 14.87
N VAL A 138 9.51 31.79 13.62
CA VAL A 138 8.26 31.71 12.85
C VAL A 138 7.82 30.26 12.64
N CYS A 139 8.72 29.37 12.24
CA CYS A 139 8.40 27.95 12.01
C CYS A 139 7.96 27.26 13.30
N VAL A 140 8.69 27.46 14.41
CA VAL A 140 8.33 26.89 15.73
C VAL A 140 6.97 27.42 16.18
N THR A 141 6.79 28.73 16.15
CA THR A 141 5.55 29.38 16.61
C THR A 141 4.37 28.96 15.73
N GLY A 142 4.53 28.92 14.41
CA GLY A 142 3.50 28.50 13.48
C GLY A 142 3.07 27.05 13.68
N MET A 143 4.01 26.13 13.90
CA MET A 143 3.70 24.74 14.22
C MET A 143 2.98 24.61 15.57
N LEU A 144 3.45 25.32 16.60
CA LEU A 144 2.80 25.32 17.92
C LEU A 144 1.35 25.83 17.83
N ILE A 145 1.12 26.94 17.14
CA ILE A 145 -0.22 27.49 16.93
C ILE A 145 -1.10 26.50 16.17
N ALA A 146 -0.60 25.87 15.11
CA ALA A 146 -1.37 24.89 14.34
C ALA A 146 -1.74 23.66 15.17
N LEU A 147 -0.79 23.12 15.94
CA LEU A 147 -1.02 21.97 16.83
C LEU A 147 -2.02 22.30 17.93
N ILE A 148 -1.83 23.44 18.61
CA ILE A 148 -2.76 23.91 19.65
C ILE A 148 -4.15 24.13 19.03
N GLY A 149 -4.23 24.77 17.86
CA GLY A 149 -5.49 24.97 17.14
C GLY A 149 -6.22 23.67 16.80
N ASP A 150 -5.50 22.62 16.39
CA ASP A 150 -6.12 21.32 16.08
C ASP A 150 -6.73 20.65 17.31
N THR A 151 -6.21 20.91 18.52
CA THR A 151 -6.81 20.35 19.76
C THR A 151 -8.25 20.83 19.98
N PHE A 152 -8.64 21.98 19.40
CA PHE A 152 -10.00 22.51 19.49
C PHE A 152 -10.95 21.90 18.45
N ARG A 153 -10.44 21.07 17.52
CA ARG A 153 -11.26 20.44 16.49
C ARG A 153 -12.08 19.29 17.09
N LYS A 154 -13.40 19.51 17.21
CA LYS A 154 -14.35 18.52 17.76
C LYS A 154 -14.90 17.55 16.71
N ASP A 155 -15.02 18.02 15.48
CA ASP A 155 -15.58 17.25 14.37
C ASP A 155 -14.48 16.56 13.55
N VAL A 156 -13.95 15.46 14.08
CA VAL A 156 -12.83 14.71 13.49
C VAL A 156 -13.26 13.42 12.79
N HIS A 157 -14.53 13.05 12.90
CA HIS A 157 -15.06 11.80 12.35
C HIS A 157 -16.09 12.08 11.25
N ARG A 158 -16.17 11.18 10.27
CA ARG A 158 -17.27 11.06 9.30
C ARG A 158 -17.87 9.66 9.43
N VAL A 159 -19.14 9.52 9.10
CA VAL A 159 -19.84 8.24 9.14
C VAL A 159 -20.17 7.81 7.73
N ILE A 160 -19.85 6.58 7.38
CA ILE A 160 -20.34 5.90 6.19
C ILE A 160 -21.61 5.15 6.59
N PRO A 161 -22.76 5.46 5.98
CA PRO A 161 -24.01 4.79 6.28
C PRO A 161 -23.94 3.28 5.99
N ALA A 162 -24.57 2.47 6.83
CA ALA A 162 -24.68 1.02 6.66
C ALA A 162 -25.27 0.64 5.30
N ALA A 163 -26.15 1.47 4.75
CA ALA A 163 -26.76 1.26 3.43
C ALA A 163 -25.72 1.32 2.29
N ASP A 164 -24.76 2.24 2.37
CA ASP A 164 -23.70 2.37 1.37
C ASP A 164 -22.70 1.21 1.49
N VAL A 165 -22.30 0.86 2.73
CA VAL A 165 -21.45 -0.30 3.01
C VAL A 165 -22.11 -1.59 2.49
N ALA A 166 -23.41 -1.77 2.75
CA ALA A 166 -24.17 -2.93 2.28
C ALA A 166 -24.24 -3.00 0.75
N ARG A 167 -24.44 -1.85 0.09
CA ARG A 167 -24.48 -1.77 -1.38
C ARG A 167 -23.14 -2.19 -1.98
N GLU A 168 -22.05 -1.55 -1.54
CA GLU A 168 -20.70 -1.80 -2.06
C GLU A 168 -20.26 -3.25 -1.81
N HIS A 169 -20.50 -3.77 -0.60
CA HIS A 169 -20.12 -5.15 -0.26
C HIS A 169 -20.93 -6.17 -1.08
N LYS A 170 -22.25 -5.99 -1.22
CA LYS A 170 -23.09 -6.89 -2.04
C LYS A 170 -22.74 -6.84 -3.52
N GLU A 171 -22.38 -5.67 -4.04
CA GLU A 171 -21.91 -5.52 -5.42
C GLU A 171 -20.60 -6.29 -5.66
N TRP A 172 -19.67 -6.25 -4.72
CA TRP A 172 -18.44 -7.04 -4.79
C TRP A 172 -18.72 -8.55 -4.70
N LEU A 173 -19.55 -8.99 -3.74
CA LEU A 173 -19.94 -10.40 -3.62
C LEU A 173 -20.64 -10.92 -4.89
N LYS A 174 -21.47 -10.09 -5.53
CA LYS A 174 -22.09 -10.43 -6.82
C LYS A 174 -21.03 -10.66 -7.90
N LYS A 175 -20.02 -9.79 -7.99
CA LYS A 175 -18.92 -9.96 -8.95
C LYS A 175 -18.12 -11.24 -8.68
N ILE A 176 -17.96 -11.64 -7.43
CA ILE A 176 -17.32 -12.92 -7.07
C ILE A 176 -18.19 -14.09 -7.51
N ALA A 177 -19.49 -14.05 -7.25
CA ALA A 177 -20.42 -15.11 -7.65
C ALA A 177 -20.47 -15.30 -9.18
N ASP A 178 -20.34 -14.22 -9.95
CA ASP A 178 -20.32 -14.24 -11.42
C ASP A 178 -18.93 -14.59 -11.99
N ALA A 179 -17.87 -14.61 -11.16
CA ALA A 179 -16.49 -14.81 -11.62
C ALA A 179 -16.15 -16.28 -11.85
N LYS A 180 -15.22 -16.50 -12.78
CA LYS A 180 -14.61 -17.82 -12.99
C LYS A 180 -13.31 -17.90 -12.20
N PRO A 181 -13.08 -19.00 -11.45
CA PRO A 181 -11.84 -19.18 -10.72
C PRO A 181 -10.67 -19.33 -11.71
N ALA A 182 -9.59 -18.59 -11.47
CA ALA A 182 -8.37 -18.65 -12.25
C ALA A 182 -7.41 -19.67 -11.63
N ASN A 183 -6.87 -20.56 -12.46
CA ASN A 183 -5.89 -21.55 -12.02
C ASN A 183 -4.48 -20.95 -11.95
N ARG A 184 -3.56 -21.67 -11.31
CA ARG A 184 -2.14 -21.26 -11.17
C ARG A 184 -1.43 -20.92 -12.48
N LEU A 185 -1.79 -21.60 -13.57
CA LEU A 185 -1.22 -21.35 -14.89
C LEU A 185 -1.70 -20.03 -15.53
N GLU A 186 -2.82 -19.50 -15.04
CA GLU A 186 -3.50 -18.33 -15.59
C GLU A 186 -3.22 -17.07 -14.77
N GLU A 187 -2.43 -17.16 -13.70
CA GLU A 187 -2.18 -16.07 -12.74
C GLU A 187 -1.67 -14.78 -13.41
N ALA A 188 -0.78 -14.92 -14.39
CA ALA A 188 -0.16 -13.81 -15.11
C ALA A 188 -0.99 -13.34 -16.34
N THR A 189 -2.14 -13.96 -16.58
CA THR A 189 -2.97 -13.64 -17.74
C THR A 189 -4.02 -12.57 -17.40
N PRO A 190 -4.50 -11.80 -18.39
CA PRO A 190 -5.61 -10.86 -18.19
C PRO A 190 -6.94 -11.49 -17.76
N HIS A 191 -7.04 -12.83 -17.76
CA HIS A 191 -8.24 -13.54 -17.29
C HIS A 191 -8.30 -13.62 -15.76
N ASN A 192 -7.17 -13.44 -15.07
CA ASN A 192 -7.15 -13.41 -13.61
C ASN A 192 -7.80 -12.12 -13.11
N THR A 193 -9.01 -12.24 -12.58
CA THR A 193 -9.78 -11.11 -12.00
C THR A 193 -9.63 -11.00 -10.49
N GLY A 194 -8.77 -11.81 -9.87
CA GLY A 194 -8.58 -11.85 -8.41
C GLY A 194 -9.47 -12.86 -7.69
N PHE A 195 -9.86 -13.95 -8.36
CA PHE A 195 -10.57 -15.07 -7.75
C PHE A 195 -9.82 -16.35 -8.11
N ALA A 196 -8.93 -16.79 -7.23
CA ALA A 196 -8.09 -17.96 -7.46
C ALA A 196 -8.84 -19.27 -7.17
N ALA A 197 -8.59 -20.29 -7.99
CA ALA A 197 -9.07 -21.64 -7.73
C ALA A 197 -8.39 -22.26 -6.49
N GLN A 198 -9.12 -23.10 -5.75
CA GLN A 198 -8.52 -23.91 -4.70
C GLN A 198 -7.83 -25.14 -5.30
N GLU A 199 -6.59 -25.38 -4.89
CA GLU A 199 -5.77 -26.52 -5.37
C GLU A 199 -6.34 -27.89 -4.92
N ASP A 200 -7.23 -27.91 -3.91
CA ASP A 200 -7.77 -29.15 -3.30
C ASP A 200 -9.08 -29.67 -3.95
N ALA A 201 -9.51 -29.09 -5.07
CA ALA A 201 -10.73 -29.49 -5.79
C ALA A 201 -10.47 -30.32 -7.07
N GLN A 202 -9.34 -31.06 -7.12
CA GLN A 202 -9.04 -32.07 -8.13
C GLN A 202 -8.94 -33.47 -7.53
#